data_AF-A0A9D4RR41-F1
#
_entry.id   AF-A0A9D4RR41-F1
#
_cell.length_a   1.000
_cell.length_b   1.000
_cell.length_c   1.000
_cell.angle_alpha   90.00
_cell.angle_beta   90.00
_cell.angle_gamma   90.00
#
_symmetry.space_group_name_H-M   'P 1'
#
loop_
_entity.id
_entity.type
_entity.pdbx_description
1 polymer ?
#
loop_
_entity_poly.entity_id
_entity_poly.type
_entity_poly.pdbx_seq_one_letter_code
_entity_poly.pdbx_strand_id
1 'polypeptide(L)'
;MSLAKFQLSFQMLYGPQNCGLNVHNIGCHLVQYVRHHGPLSAWSCFGFEDINGFLIISSHGTDVSIQLLSTLFARKQLCRGEENIQ
;
A
#
# COMPACT_ATOMS: atom_id res chain seq x y z
N MET A 1 18.05 15.07 14.02
CA MET A 1 17.77 13.74 14.61
C MET A 1 17.84 12.71 13.47
N SER A 2 18.62 11.63 13.57
CA SER A 2 18.67 10.60 12.53
C SER A 2 17.63 9.49 12.79
N LEU A 3 17.20 8.76 11.75
CA LEU A 3 16.23 7.67 11.88
C LEU A 3 16.75 6.52 12.77
N ALA A 4 18.05 6.23 12.72
CA ALA A 4 18.68 5.29 13.63
C ALA A 4 18.58 5.73 15.11
N LYS A 5 18.74 7.03 15.39
CA LYS A 5 18.55 7.57 16.75
C LYS A 5 17.08 7.46 17.19
N PHE A 6 16.14 7.68 16.28
CA PHE A 6 14.71 7.47 16.56
C PHE A 6 14.43 6.02 16.98
N GLN A 7 14.91 5.03 16.22
CA GLN A 7 14.68 3.62 16.54
C GLN A 7 15.28 3.23 17.89
N LEU A 8 16.50 3.69 18.20
CA LEU A 8 17.13 3.43 19.50
C LEU A 8 16.36 4.09 20.65
N SER A 9 15.94 5.35 20.48
CA SER A 9 15.14 6.06 21.49
C SER A 9 13.76 5.42 21.69
N PHE A 10 13.11 4.96 20.61
CA PHE A 10 11.84 4.24 20.69
C PHE A 10 11.99 2.93 21.48
N GLN A 11 13.03 2.15 21.16
CA GLN A 11 13.34 0.91 21.88
C GLN A 11 13.62 1.16 23.36
N MET A 12 14.34 2.24 23.71
CA MET A 12 14.59 2.60 25.11
C MET A 12 13.32 2.96 25.88
N LEU A 13 12.39 3.66 25.24
CA LEU A 13 11.18 4.16 25.90
C LEU A 13 10.09 3.09 26.02
N TYR A 14 9.90 2.29 24.98
CA TYR A 14 8.79 1.33 24.88
C TYR A 14 9.24 -0.13 25.04
N GLY A 15 10.54 -0.39 25.11
CA GLY A 15 11.11 -1.72 25.19
C GLY A 15 11.29 -2.39 23.82
N PRO A 16 12.25 -3.33 23.70
CA PRO A 16 12.56 -4.02 22.45
C PRO A 16 11.40 -4.82 21.86
N GLN A 17 10.51 -5.36 22.70
CA GLN A 17 9.32 -6.10 22.26
C GLN A 17 8.33 -5.24 21.46
N ASN A 18 8.34 -3.92 21.68
CA ASN A 18 7.49 -2.97 20.96
C ASN A 18 8.20 -2.38 19.73
N CYS A 19 9.49 -2.66 19.55
CA CYS A 19 10.26 -2.29 18.35
C CYS A 19 10.01 -3.29 17.23
N GLY A 20 8.78 -3.36 16.74
CA GLY A 20 8.38 -4.24 15.65
C GLY A 20 9.04 -3.87 14.30
N LEU A 21 8.73 -4.67 13.28
CA LEU A 21 9.32 -4.57 11.95
C LEU A 21 9.23 -3.16 11.35
N ASN A 22 8.12 -2.47 11.54
CA ASN A 22 7.92 -1.11 11.01
C ASN A 22 8.90 -0.09 11.62
N VAL A 23 9.10 -0.13 12.95
CA VAL A 23 10.02 0.77 13.65
C VAL A 23 11.47 0.46 13.25
N HIS A 24 11.81 -0.83 13.16
CA HIS A 24 13.11 -1.27 12.69
C HIS A 24 13.40 -0.80 11.26
N ASN A 25 12.46 -1.02 10.32
CA ASN A 25 12.62 -0.64 8.92
C ASN A 25 12.78 0.87 8.74
N ILE A 26 12.03 1.68 9.50
CA ILE A 26 12.19 3.15 9.51
C ILE A 26 13.60 3.53 9.94
N GLY A 27 14.11 2.92 11.04
CA GLY A 27 15.41 3.26 11.61
C GLY A 27 16.61 2.80 10.78
N CYS A 28 16.54 1.58 10.24
CA CYS A 28 17.69 0.88 9.66
C CYS A 28 17.68 0.87 8.13
N HIS A 29 16.52 0.84 7.49
CA HIS A 29 16.41 0.47 6.06
C HIS A 29 15.76 1.53 5.18
N LEU A 30 15.02 2.49 5.74
CA LEU A 30 14.25 3.46 4.96
C LEU A 30 15.10 4.22 3.93
N VAL A 31 16.29 4.66 4.33
CA VAL A 31 17.21 5.38 3.43
C VAL A 31 17.71 4.48 2.31
N GLN A 32 17.97 3.21 2.59
CA GLN A 32 18.37 2.24 1.58
C GLN A 32 17.21 2.03 0.59
N TYR A 33 15.98 1.87 1.07
CA TYR A 33 14.83 1.72 0.18
C TYR A 33 14.65 2.91 -0.76
N VAL A 34 14.74 4.14 -0.26
CA VAL A 34 14.60 5.33 -1.11
C VAL A 34 15.72 5.41 -2.16
N ARG A 35 16.95 5.06 -1.80
CA ARG A 35 18.09 5.08 -2.73
C ARG A 35 17.97 4.04 -3.84
N HIS A 36 17.45 2.86 -3.55
CA HIS A 36 17.36 1.76 -4.53
C HIS A 36 16.06 1.80 -5.36
N HIS A 37 14.95 2.23 -4.77
CA HIS A 37 13.62 2.13 -5.38
C HIS A 37 12.97 3.48 -5.69
N GLY A 38 13.59 4.59 -5.30
CA GLY A 38 13.03 5.92 -5.47
C GLY A 38 12.02 6.28 -4.37
N PRO A 39 11.05 7.16 -4.63
CA PRO A 39 10.13 7.66 -3.60
C PRO A 39 9.24 6.54 -3.05
N LEU A 40 9.09 6.48 -1.72
CA LEU A 40 8.27 5.47 -1.04
C LEU A 40 6.80 5.51 -1.46
N SER A 41 6.29 6.69 -1.81
CA SER A 41 4.90 6.87 -2.25
C SER A 41 4.55 6.06 -3.49
N ALA A 42 5.50 5.89 -4.41
CA ALA A 42 5.31 5.09 -5.63
C ALA A 42 5.12 3.59 -5.34
N TRP A 43 5.52 3.14 -4.15
CA TRP A 43 5.44 1.74 -3.70
C TRP A 43 4.44 1.54 -2.56
N SER A 44 3.58 2.53 -2.30
CA SER A 44 2.56 2.42 -1.27
C SER A 44 1.45 1.45 -1.71
N CYS A 45 0.88 0.74 -0.73
CA CYS A 45 -0.26 -0.16 -0.98
C CYS A 45 -1.61 0.57 -1.06
N PHE A 46 -1.65 1.90 -0.92
CA PHE A 46 -2.91 2.66 -0.89
C PHE A 46 -3.76 2.42 -2.14
N GLY A 47 -3.18 2.44 -3.33
CA GLY A 47 -3.92 2.15 -4.56
C GLY A 47 -4.48 0.73 -4.61
N PHE A 48 -3.80 -0.25 -3.99
CA PHE A 48 -4.30 -1.62 -3.89
C PHE A 48 -5.44 -1.73 -2.87
N GLU A 49 -5.31 -1.08 -1.71
CA GLU A 49 -6.34 -1.01 -0.67
C GLU A 49 -7.62 -0.35 -1.17
N ASP A 50 -7.49 0.74 -1.96
CA ASP A 50 -8.62 1.42 -2.60
C ASP A 50 -9.40 0.48 -3.53
N ILE A 51 -8.69 -0.30 -4.35
CA ILE A 51 -9.30 -1.29 -5.25
C ILE A 51 -10.00 -2.37 -4.43
N ASN A 52 -9.38 -2.87 -3.35
CA ASN A 52 -10.02 -3.86 -2.48
C ASN A 52 -11.32 -3.35 -1.87
N GLY A 53 -11.32 -2.11 -1.37
CA GLY A 53 -12.53 -1.46 -0.85
C GLY A 53 -13.63 -1.39 -1.90
N PHE A 54 -13.28 -0.99 -3.12
CA PHE A 54 -14.22 -0.99 -4.24
C PHE A 54 -14.74 -2.39 -4.61
N LEU A 55 -13.88 -3.40 -4.63
CA LEU A 55 -14.27 -4.78 -4.95
C LEU A 55 -15.27 -5.34 -3.93
N ILE A 56 -15.04 -5.09 -2.64
CA ILE A 56 -15.97 -5.47 -1.57
C ILE A 56 -17.34 -4.82 -1.80
N ILE A 57 -17.37 -3.51 -2.09
CA ILE A 57 -18.62 -2.79 -2.39
C ILE A 57 -19.29 -3.31 -3.66
N SER A 58 -18.52 -3.86 -4.61
CA SER A 58 -19.06 -4.34 -5.89
C SER A 58 -19.62 -5.76 -5.81
N SER A 59 -19.42 -6.48 -4.71
CA SER A 59 -19.84 -7.87 -4.54
C SER A 59 -20.94 -8.02 -3.50
N HIS A 60 -22.05 -8.67 -3.87
CA HIS A 60 -23.18 -8.92 -2.98
C HIS A 60 -23.78 -10.30 -3.19
N GLY A 61 -24.03 -11.05 -2.10
CA GLY A 61 -24.79 -12.30 -2.15
C GLY A 61 -24.04 -13.44 -2.87
N THR A 62 -24.69 -14.07 -3.84
CA THR A 62 -24.18 -15.25 -4.56
C THR A 62 -23.42 -14.85 -5.83
N ASP A 63 -22.53 -15.72 -6.33
CA ASP A 63 -21.73 -15.50 -7.55
C ASP A 63 -20.75 -14.31 -7.50
N VAL A 64 -20.19 -14.03 -6.32
CA VAL A 64 -19.19 -12.98 -6.07
C VAL A 64 -18.07 -12.98 -7.12
N SER A 65 -17.55 -14.14 -7.49
CA SER A 65 -16.47 -14.26 -8.48
C SER A 65 -16.86 -13.67 -9.84
N ILE A 66 -18.09 -13.89 -10.31
CA ILE A 66 -18.59 -13.34 -11.58
C ILE A 66 -18.80 -11.83 -11.46
N GLN A 67 -19.30 -11.36 -10.32
CA GLN A 67 -19.47 -9.93 -10.06
C GLN A 67 -18.14 -9.18 -10.08
N LEU A 68 -17.12 -9.72 -9.41
CA LEU A 68 -15.77 -9.14 -9.37
C LEU A 68 -15.13 -9.12 -10.77
N LEU A 69 -15.18 -10.24 -11.50
CA LEU A 69 -14.63 -10.33 -12.86
C LEU A 69 -15.32 -9.35 -13.80
N SER A 70 -16.65 -9.29 -13.77
CA SER A 70 -17.43 -8.37 -14.61
C SER A 70 -17.15 -6.91 -14.30
N THR A 71 -17.03 -6.57 -13.01
CA THR A 71 -16.73 -5.22 -12.55
C THR A 71 -15.33 -4.78 -12.99
N LEU A 72 -14.31 -5.63 -12.79
CA LEU A 72 -12.94 -5.35 -13.23
C LEU A 72 -12.86 -5.19 -14.75
N PHE A 73 -13.58 -6.04 -15.50
CA PHE A 73 -13.62 -5.96 -16.95
C PHE A 73 -14.27 -4.66 -17.45
N ALA A 74 -15.44 -4.30 -16.91
CA ALA A 74 -16.13 -3.06 -17.26
C ALA A 74 -15.24 -1.83 -16.96
N ARG A 75 -14.59 -1.82 -15.80
CA ARG A 75 -13.72 -0.71 -15.38
C ARG A 75 -12.51 -0.55 -16.30
N LYS A 76 -11.88 -1.66 -16.71
CA LYS A 76 -10.76 -1.65 -17.67
C LYS A 76 -11.17 -1.05 -19.02
N GLN A 77 -12.41 -1.28 -19.47
CA GLN A 77 -12.90 -0.69 -20.71
C GLN A 77 -13.16 0.82 -20.58
N LEU A 78 -13.72 1.26 -19.45
CA LEU A 78 -13.95 2.69 -19.18
C LEU A 78 -12.64 3.48 -19.15
N CYS A 79 -11.63 3.00 -18.42
CA CYS A 79 -10.32 3.67 -18.37
C CYS A 79 -9.64 3.76 -19.74
N ARG A 80 -9.82 2.74 -20.61
CA ARG A 80 -9.33 2.80 -22.00
C ARG A 80 -10.11 3.79 -22.85
N GLY A 81 -11.40 3.99 -22.61
CA GLY A 81 -12.20 4.97 -23.32
C GLY A 81 -11.75 6.40 -23.04
N GLU A 82 -11.35 6.69 -21.80
CA GLU A 82 -10.87 8.02 -21.37
C GLU A 82 -9.53 8.39 -22.03
N GLU A 83 -8.64 7.42 -22.26
CA GLU A 83 -7.35 7.63 -22.95
C GLU A 83 -7.50 7.93 -24.46
N ASN A 84 -8.61 7.55 -25.09
CA ASN A 84 -8.84 7.73 -26.54
C ASN A 84 -9.57 9.05 -26.90
N ILE A 85 -9.86 9.90 -25.90
CA ILE A 85 -10.57 11.18 -26.08
C ILE A 85 -9.60 12.39 -25.93
N GLN A 86 -8.32 12.14 -25.63
CA GLN A 86 -7.23 13.14 -25.72
C GLN A 86 -6.49 13.04 -27.04
#